data_AF-A0A7S3N071-F1
#
_entry.id   AF-A0A7S3N071-F1
#
_cell.length_a   1.000
_cell.length_b   1.000
_cell.length_c   1.000
_cell.angle_alpha   90.00
_cell.angle_beta   90.00
_cell.angle_gamma   90.00
#
_symmetry.space_group_name_H-M   'P 1'
#
loop_
_entity.id
_entity.type
_entity.pdbx_description
1 polymer ?
#
loop_
_entity_poly.entity_id
_entity_poly.type
_entity_poly.pdbx_seq_one_letter_code
_entity_poly.pdbx_strand_id
1 'polypeptide(L)'
;MKSYYENQDEEKNPFDILPETYLVSTQRDMSANPEFNDLLKRYLDSNEPQIWICKPGQNSNRGRGIRIFTNLDKIRRFLEQKAGESWVIQKYISRPILIGGVHWNNTPMRKFDIRMFGLAQ
;
A
#
# COMPACT_ATOMS: atom_id res chain seq x y z
N MET A 1 -7.96 -14.21 11.26
CA MET A 1 -8.04 -13.87 9.82
C MET A 1 -7.33 -14.93 8.99
N LYS A 2 -6.04 -15.22 9.23
CA LYS A 2 -5.34 -16.35 8.57
C LYS A 2 -6.08 -17.68 8.73
N SER A 3 -6.46 -18.02 9.97
CA SER A 3 -7.28 -19.18 10.29
C SER A 3 -8.66 -19.23 9.62
N TYR A 4 -9.23 -18.09 9.21
CA TYR A 4 -10.52 -18.11 8.50
C TYR A 4 -10.34 -18.60 7.07
N TYR A 5 -9.34 -18.07 6.36
CA TYR A 5 -9.02 -18.49 4.99
C TYR A 5 -8.46 -19.92 4.93
N GLU A 6 -7.75 -20.36 5.98
CA GLU A 6 -7.26 -21.75 6.07
C GLU A 6 -8.36 -22.79 6.32
N ASN A 7 -9.50 -22.37 6.87
CA ASN A 7 -10.63 -23.26 7.21
C ASN A 7 -11.76 -23.25 6.15
N GLN A 8 -11.61 -22.48 5.06
CA GLN A 8 -12.55 -22.51 3.93
C GLN A 8 -11.95 -23.43 2.86
N ASP A 9 -12.74 -24.38 2.35
CA ASP A 9 -12.35 -25.31 1.25
C ASP A 9 -12.05 -24.59 -0.09
N GLU A 10 -12.19 -23.26 -0.16
CA GLU A 10 -11.80 -22.47 -1.33
C GLU A 10 -10.32 -22.06 -1.27
N GLU A 11 -9.54 -22.56 -2.23
CA GLU A 11 -8.13 -22.28 -2.56
C GLU A 11 -7.74 -20.80 -2.80
N LYS A 12 -8.59 -19.82 -2.43
CA LYS A 12 -8.32 -18.42 -2.71
C LYS A 12 -7.33 -17.85 -1.71
N ASN A 13 -6.10 -17.65 -2.17
CA ASN A 13 -5.09 -16.96 -1.40
C ASN A 13 -5.47 -15.46 -1.29
N PRO A 14 -5.67 -14.90 -0.08
CA PRO A 14 -6.03 -13.49 0.07
C PRO A 14 -4.98 -12.53 -0.49
N PHE A 15 -3.73 -12.97 -0.64
CA PHE A 15 -2.67 -12.18 -1.25
C PHE A 15 -2.81 -12.01 -2.77
N ASP A 16 -3.71 -12.74 -3.42
CA ASP A 16 -4.01 -12.56 -4.86
C ASP A 16 -4.84 -11.30 -5.12
N ILE A 17 -5.63 -10.87 -4.14
CA ILE A 17 -6.49 -9.68 -4.23
C ILE A 17 -5.93 -8.47 -3.49
N LEU A 18 -5.07 -8.70 -2.50
CA LEU A 18 -4.45 -7.63 -1.73
C LEU A 18 -3.25 -7.07 -2.49
N PRO A 19 -3.10 -5.74 -2.56
CA PRO A 19 -1.88 -5.16 -3.10
C PRO A 19 -0.69 -5.54 -2.23
N GLU A 20 0.42 -5.84 -2.88
CA GLU A 20 1.71 -6.09 -2.26
C GLU A 20 2.05 -4.99 -1.22
N THR A 21 2.35 -5.42 0.00
CA THR A 21 2.44 -4.55 1.18
C THR A 21 3.56 -5.00 2.11
N TYR A 22 4.33 -4.03 2.59
CA TYR A 22 5.42 -4.19 3.54
C TYR A 22 5.16 -3.30 4.75
N LEU A 23 5.31 -3.84 5.95
CA LEU A 23 5.37 -3.07 7.19
C LEU A 23 6.85 -2.86 7.52
N VAL A 24 7.30 -1.61 7.56
CA VAL A 24 8.71 -1.26 7.72
C VAL A 24 8.89 -0.44 9.00
N SER A 25 9.75 -0.94 9.88
CA SER A 25 10.26 -0.18 11.02
C SER A 25 11.42 0.68 10.53
N THR A 26 11.22 2.00 10.57
CA THR A 26 12.19 2.94 9.99
C THR A 26 13.38 3.15 10.90
N GLN A 27 14.56 3.30 10.29
CA GLN A 27 15.83 3.52 10.98
C GLN A 27 16.69 4.47 10.15
N ARG A 28 17.74 5.05 10.76
CA ARG A 28 18.61 6.03 10.09
C ARG A 28 19.34 5.46 8.88
N ASP A 29 19.61 4.15 8.90
CA ASP A 29 20.21 3.41 7.79
C ASP A 29 19.25 2.31 7.31
N MET A 30 18.48 2.63 6.27
CA MET A 30 17.51 1.69 5.71
C MET A 30 18.17 0.56 4.90
N SER A 31 19.47 0.65 4.58
CA SER A 31 20.17 -0.42 3.84
C SER A 31 20.32 -1.70 4.66
N ALA A 32 20.36 -1.58 5.99
CA ALA A 32 20.39 -2.71 6.92
C ALA A 32 18.99 -3.24 7.28
N ASN A 33 17.90 -2.62 6.81
CA ASN A 33 16.55 -3.02 7.19
C ASN A 33 16.07 -4.19 6.32
N PRO A 34 15.73 -5.37 6.90
CA PRO A 34 15.36 -6.55 6.13
C PRO A 34 14.06 -6.37 5.35
N GLU A 35 13.03 -5.74 5.94
CA GLU A 35 11.74 -5.55 5.26
C GLU A 35 11.85 -4.61 4.05
N PHE A 36 12.70 -3.60 4.15
CA PHE A 36 13.01 -2.69 3.05
C PHE A 36 13.87 -3.36 1.98
N ASN A 37 14.78 -4.25 2.36
CA ASN A 37 15.59 -5.03 1.42
C ASN A 37 14.74 -6.01 0.61
N ASP A 38 13.73 -6.63 1.22
CA ASP A 38 12.75 -7.46 0.50
C ASP A 38 11.96 -6.64 -0.52
N LEU A 39 11.52 -5.43 -0.14
CA LEU A 39 10.88 -4.50 -1.06
C LEU A 39 11.85 -4.07 -2.18
N LEU A 40 13.12 -3.80 -1.87
CA LEU A 40 14.15 -3.42 -2.84
C LEU A 40 14.36 -4.53 -3.88
N LYS A 41 14.53 -5.77 -3.42
CA LYS A 41 14.65 -6.94 -4.30
C LYS A 41 13.45 -7.02 -5.24
N ARG A 42 12.25 -6.93 -4.68
CA ARG A 42 11.00 -6.99 -5.46
C ARG A 42 10.84 -5.87 -6.48
N TYR A 43 11.28 -4.66 -6.13
CA TYR A 43 11.29 -3.49 -7.01
C TYR A 43 12.24 -3.71 -8.19
N LEU A 44 13.46 -4.21 -7.92
CA LEU A 44 14.48 -4.48 -8.93
C LEU A 44 14.14 -5.66 -9.85
N ASP A 45 13.43 -6.67 -9.34
CA ASP A 45 12.97 -7.83 -10.12
C ASP A 45 11.86 -7.45 -11.14
N SER A 46 11.36 -6.22 -11.13
CA SER A 46 10.26 -5.76 -11.98
C SER A 46 10.75 -4.78 -13.03
N ASN A 47 10.45 -5.07 -14.30
CA ASN A 47 10.72 -4.16 -15.41
C ASN A 47 9.62 -3.10 -15.63
N GLU A 48 8.56 -3.13 -14.83
CA GLU A 48 7.39 -2.26 -14.98
C GLU A 48 7.52 -1.01 -14.09
N PRO A 49 7.08 0.18 -14.55
CA PRO A 49 7.01 1.35 -13.70
C PRO A 49 6.15 1.10 -12.46
N GLN A 50 6.73 1.32 -11.28
CA GLN A 50 6.05 1.07 -10.01
C GLN A 50 5.70 2.37 -9.30
N ILE A 51 4.48 2.43 -8.77
CA ILE A 51 4.01 3.50 -7.91
C ILE A 51 3.74 2.89 -6.55
N TRP A 52 4.26 3.50 -5.49
CA TRP A 52 4.14 3.05 -4.12
C TRP A 52 3.49 4.12 -3.26
N ILE A 53 2.61 3.71 -2.36
CA ILE A 53 1.96 4.56 -1.37
C ILE A 53 2.51 4.21 0.02
N CYS A 54 3.10 5.20 0.69
CA CYS A 54 3.60 5.10 2.05
C CYS A 54 2.58 5.71 3.01
N LYS A 55 2.19 4.96 4.03
CA LYS A 55 1.20 5.35 5.04
C LYS A 55 1.85 5.24 6.42
N PRO A 56 1.64 6.21 7.34
CA PRO A 56 2.09 6.06 8.72
C PRO A 56 1.45 4.82 9.36
N GLY A 57 2.23 4.04 10.10
CA GLY A 57 1.79 2.80 10.74
C GLY A 57 0.99 3.00 12.04
N GLN A 58 1.02 4.20 12.62
CA GLN A 58 0.34 4.51 13.88
C GLN A 58 -0.52 5.76 13.79
N ASN A 59 -1.72 5.71 14.41
CA ASN A 59 -2.62 6.82 14.75
C ASN A 59 -2.81 7.93 13.69
N SER A 60 -2.69 7.60 12.40
CA SER A 60 -2.95 8.55 11.31
C SER A 60 -4.33 8.29 10.70
N ASN A 61 -5.28 9.16 11.03
CA ASN A 61 -6.65 9.11 10.50
C ASN A 61 -6.79 10.09 9.32
N ARG A 62 -7.87 9.95 8.54
CA ARG A 62 -8.24 10.91 7.46
C ARG A 62 -7.16 11.11 6.39
N GLY A 63 -6.32 10.10 6.14
CA GLY A 63 -5.28 10.12 5.12
C GLY A 63 -4.10 11.06 5.38
N ARG A 64 -3.96 11.59 6.61
CA ARG A 64 -2.83 12.47 6.96
C ARG A 64 -1.51 11.72 6.91
N GLY A 65 -0.50 12.35 6.31
CA GLY A 65 0.85 11.79 6.23
C GLY A 65 1.07 10.79 5.09
N ILE A 66 0.03 10.42 4.33
CA ILE A 66 0.19 9.58 3.14
C ILE A 66 1.08 10.28 2.12
N ARG A 67 2.01 9.53 1.52
CA ARG A 67 2.89 9.97 0.44
C ARG A 67 2.90 8.95 -0.69
N ILE A 68 3.07 9.43 -1.91
CA ILE A 68 3.19 8.58 -3.10
C ILE A 68 4.57 8.78 -3.70
N PHE A 69 5.21 7.68 -4.09
CA PHE A 69 6.54 7.67 -4.67
C PHE A 69 6.57 6.78 -5.91
N THR A 70 7.34 7.21 -6.91
CA THR A 70 7.61 6.44 -8.14
C THR A 70 9.06 5.97 -8.22
N ASN A 71 9.89 6.38 -7.26
CA ASN A 71 11.32 6.12 -7.22
C ASN A 71 11.69 5.61 -5.83
N LEU A 72 12.44 4.51 -5.80
CA LEU A 72 12.79 3.81 -4.57
C LEU A 72 13.77 4.59 -3.69
N ASP A 73 14.75 5.30 -4.26
CA ASP A 73 15.68 6.13 -3.48
C ASP A 73 14.96 7.24 -2.71
N LYS A 74 13.89 7.80 -3.29
CA LYS A 74 13.04 8.79 -2.60
C LYS A 74 12.29 8.15 -1.43
N ILE A 75 11.84 6.90 -1.57
CA ILE A 75 11.24 6.15 -0.45
C ILE A 75 12.29 5.94 0.64
N ARG A 76 13.49 5.45 0.28
CA ARG A 76 14.59 5.22 1.24
C ARG A 76 14.90 6.47 2.07
N ARG A 77 15.21 7.58 1.40
CA ARG A 77 15.54 8.87 2.06
C ARG A 77 14.39 9.39 2.92
N PHE A 78 13.15 9.18 2.47
CA PHE A 78 11.98 9.56 3.24
C PHE A 78 11.87 8.76 4.55
N LEU A 79 12.09 7.44 4.51
CA LEU A 79 12.03 6.57 5.69
C LEU A 79 13.19 6.85 6.67
N GLU A 80 14.39 7.13 6.16
CA GLU A 80 15.55 7.49 7.00
C GLU A 80 15.29 8.75 7.85
N GLN A 81 14.52 9.71 7.31
CA GLN A 81 14.08 10.92 8.03
C GLN A 81 13.00 10.64 9.09
N LYS A 82 12.45 9.43 9.11
CA LYS A 82 11.38 8.99 10.01
C LYS A 82 11.84 7.99 11.05
N ALA A 83 13.15 7.78 11.18
CA ALA A 83 13.76 6.80 12.08
C ALA A 83 13.06 6.72 13.45
N GLY A 84 12.68 5.49 13.83
CA GLY A 84 11.90 5.20 15.04
C GLY A 84 10.39 5.12 14.81
N GLU A 85 9.89 5.50 13.63
CA GLU A 85 8.48 5.32 13.25
C GLU A 85 8.26 3.99 12.50
N SER A 86 7.01 3.53 12.46
CA SER A 86 6.59 2.42 11.61
C SER A 86 5.77 2.94 10.43
N TRP A 87 6.01 2.39 9.24
CA TRP A 87 5.36 2.80 7.99
C TRP A 87 4.90 1.60 7.18
N VAL A 88 3.72 1.70 6.57
CA VAL A 88 3.21 0.73 5.60
C VAL A 88 3.55 1.21 4.21
N ILE A 89 4.29 0.41 3.46
CA ILE A 89 4.65 0.66 2.06
C ILE A 89 3.87 -0.32 1.21
N GLN A 90 3.01 0.17 0.33
CA GLN A 90 2.10 -0.66 -0.44
C GLN A 90 2.13 -0.27 -1.92
N LYS A 91 2.04 -1.24 -2.82
CA LYS A 91 1.95 -0.98 -4.25
C LYS A 91 0.65 -0.24 -4.54
N TYR A 92 0.75 0.91 -5.20
CA TYR A 92 -0.39 1.77 -5.48
C TYR A 92 -1.18 1.21 -6.67
N ILE A 93 -2.50 1.07 -6.49
CA ILE A 93 -3.42 0.69 -7.57
C ILE A 93 -3.55 1.89 -8.53
N SER A 94 -2.76 1.86 -9.59
CA SER A 94 -2.60 2.96 -10.56
C SER A 94 -3.74 3.07 -11.57
N ARG A 95 -4.51 2.00 -11.76
CA ARG A 95 -5.66 1.92 -12.68
C ARG A 95 -6.96 1.65 -11.92
N PRO A 96 -7.41 2.56 -11.04
CA PRO A 96 -8.69 2.40 -10.36
C PRO A 96 -9.85 2.54 -11.36
N ILE A 97 -10.98 1.93 -11.04
CA ILE A 97 -12.24 2.27 -11.71
C ILE A 97 -12.54 3.74 -11.41
N LEU A 98 -12.85 4.49 -12.47
CA LEU A 98 -13.28 5.88 -12.38
C LEU A 98 -14.78 5.94 -12.62
N ILE A 99 -15.49 6.67 -11.76
CA ILE A 99 -16.93 6.91 -11.88
C ILE A 99 -17.17 8.41 -12.03
N GLY A 100 -18.13 8.78 -12.89
CA GLY A 100 -18.46 10.16 -13.26
C GLY A 100 -18.64 10.29 -14.77
N GLY A 101 -18.51 11.51 -15.30
CA GLY A 101 -18.50 11.80 -16.73
C GLY A 101 -19.86 12.20 -17.30
N VAL A 102 -19.99 12.09 -18.63
CA VAL A 102 -21.15 12.55 -19.41
C VAL A 102 -22.46 11.92 -18.96
N HIS A 103 -22.41 10.68 -18.50
CA HIS A 103 -23.57 9.93 -18.03
C HIS A 103 -24.05 10.37 -16.64
N TRP A 104 -23.27 11.19 -15.92
CA TRP A 104 -23.59 11.67 -14.58
C TRP A 104 -23.40 13.20 -14.49
N ASN A 105 -24.36 13.93 -15.07
CA ASN A 105 -24.43 15.41 -15.04
C ASN A 105 -23.13 16.11 -15.46
N ASN A 106 -22.39 15.57 -16.42
CA ASN A 106 -21.09 16.10 -16.86
C ASN A 106 -20.09 16.32 -15.71
N THR A 107 -20.09 15.42 -14.71
CA THR A 107 -19.13 15.49 -13.61
C THR A 107 -17.74 14.99 -14.03
N PRO A 108 -16.65 15.44 -13.39
CA PRO A 108 -15.33 14.86 -13.62
C PRO A 108 -15.30 13.36 -13.25
N MET A 109 -14.50 12.58 -13.97
CA MET A 109 -14.18 11.20 -13.61
C MET A 109 -13.39 11.19 -12.29
N ARG A 110 -13.83 10.40 -11.29
CA ARG A 110 -13.21 10.35 -9.96
C ARG A 110 -12.92 8.91 -9.53
N LYS A 111 -11.76 8.72 -8.91
CA LYS A 111 -11.45 7.52 -8.11
C LYS A 111 -12.32 7.53 -6.84
N PHE A 112 -12.78 6.35 -6.43
CA PHE A 112 -13.49 6.14 -5.18
C PHE A 112 -13.02 4.84 -4.50
N ASP A 113 -13.41 4.66 -3.25
CA ASP A 113 -13.25 3.43 -2.46
C ASP A 113 -14.59 3.00 -1.86
N ILE A 114 -14.74 1.70 -1.58
CA ILE A 114 -15.96 1.14 -1.01
C ILE A 114 -15.79 1.00 0.50
N ARG A 115 -16.70 1.60 1.27
CA ARG A 115 -16.82 1.37 2.71
C ARG A 115 -17.82 0.26 2.98
N MET A 116 -17.34 -0.88 3.47
CA MET A 116 -18.18 -1.98 3.96
C MET A 116 -18.17 -2.00 5.49
N PHE A 117 -19.33 -2.24 6.09
CA PHE A 117 -19.46 -2.49 7.54
C PHE A 117 -19.61 -4.00 7.76
N GLY A 118 -18.78 -4.58 8.62
CA GLY A 118 -18.86 -5.98 9.02
C GLY A 118 -19.18 -6.08 10.51
N LEU A 119 -20.14 -6.94 10.86
CA LEU A 119 -20.43 -7.30 12.25
C LEU A 119 -19.66 -8.58 12.58
N ALA A 120 -18.76 -8.51 13.56
CA ALA A 120 -18.13 -9.69 14.14
C ALA A 120 -18.98 -10.13 15.35
N GLN A 121 -19.34 -11.41 15.39
CA GLN A 121 -19.97 -12.07 16.53
C GLN A 121 -18.94 -12.91 17.28
#